data_AF-A0A1X1NBW2-F1
#
_entry.id   AF-A0A1X1NBW2-F1
#
_cell.length_a   1.000
_cell.length_b   1.000
_cell.length_c   1.000
_cell.angle_alpha   90.00
_cell.angle_beta   90.00
_cell.angle_gamma   90.00
#
_symmetry.space_group_name_H-M   'P 1'
#
loop_
_entity.id
_entity.type
_entity.pdbx_description
1 polymer ?
#
loop_
_entity_poly.entity_id
_entity_poly.type
_entity_poly.pdbx_seq_one_letter_code
_entity_poly.pdbx_strand_id
1 'polypeptide(L)'
;MHRRMTAGPLPADPPGAWQQQLTAFCRTLRTELLRHRDGAKVYGGARFTGTGYAASLEGHLRVMTEAGFTLAQAPRVGGTAYAYTMGFVSEEQGVRPMRDERREGYDIEEWAARLAAHPLAAAAGPEVFTDYDQQVEEGLRMIVAGAEAVYGGPS
;
A
#
# COMPACT_ATOMS: atom_id res chain seq x y z
N MET A 1 -14.49 -11.22 -2.25
CA MET A 1 -13.35 -10.29 -2.37
C MET A 1 -12.13 -10.93 -3.03
N HIS A 2 -11.51 -11.97 -2.46
CA HIS A 2 -10.27 -12.55 -3.00
C HIS A 2 -10.34 -13.10 -4.45
N ARG A 3 -11.50 -13.62 -4.88
CA ARG A 3 -11.70 -14.29 -6.19
C ARG A 3 -11.63 -13.34 -7.40
N ARG A 4 -11.69 -12.02 -7.21
CA ARG A 4 -11.59 -11.03 -8.32
C ARG A 4 -10.16 -10.50 -8.53
N MET A 5 -9.18 -10.93 -7.73
CA MET A 5 -7.80 -10.40 -7.74
C MET A 5 -6.83 -11.17 -8.66
N THR A 6 -7.27 -12.17 -9.44
CA THR A 6 -6.36 -13.18 -10.03
C THR A 6 -6.69 -13.65 -11.45
N ALA A 7 -6.92 -12.76 -12.41
CA ALA A 7 -7.19 -13.19 -13.80
C ALA A 7 -5.98 -13.00 -14.74
N GLY A 8 -5.31 -14.10 -15.11
CA GLY A 8 -4.46 -14.24 -16.32
C GLY A 8 -3.14 -15.01 -16.12
N PRO A 9 -2.81 -16.05 -16.92
CA PRO A 9 -1.49 -16.67 -16.93
C PRO A 9 -0.48 -15.78 -17.66
N LEU A 10 0.72 -15.59 -17.10
CA LEU A 10 1.74 -14.66 -17.59
C LEU A 10 2.80 -15.36 -18.46
N PRO A 11 3.21 -14.78 -19.60
CA PRO A 11 4.42 -15.19 -20.33
C PRO A 11 5.68 -14.88 -19.49
N ALA A 12 6.85 -15.36 -19.92
CA ALA A 12 8.13 -15.03 -19.28
C ALA A 12 8.26 -13.51 -19.08
N ASP A 13 8.19 -13.11 -17.83
CA ASP A 13 7.90 -11.74 -17.45
C ASP A 13 9.15 -10.86 -17.63
N PRO A 14 9.03 -9.66 -18.22
CA PRO A 14 10.18 -8.77 -18.44
C PRO A 14 10.76 -8.23 -17.11
N PRO A 15 12.01 -7.70 -17.12
CA PRO A 15 12.53 -6.93 -16.00
C PRO A 15 11.51 -5.86 -15.57
N GLY A 16 11.14 -5.81 -14.28
CA GLY A 16 10.08 -4.91 -13.80
C GLY A 16 8.77 -5.61 -13.40
N ALA A 17 8.64 -6.92 -13.62
CA ALA A 17 7.39 -7.64 -13.36
C ALA A 17 7.02 -7.73 -11.88
N TRP A 18 7.99 -7.89 -10.97
CA TRP A 18 7.70 -7.98 -9.55
C TRP A 18 7.25 -6.64 -8.95
N GLN A 19 7.84 -5.52 -9.41
CA GLN A 19 7.45 -4.16 -9.00
C GLN A 19 6.00 -3.87 -9.44
N GLN A 20 5.68 -4.19 -10.69
CA GLN A 20 4.34 -4.02 -11.24
C GLN A 20 3.32 -4.91 -10.52
N GLN A 21 3.64 -6.19 -10.30
CA GLN A 21 2.78 -7.11 -9.57
C GLN A 21 2.51 -6.62 -8.13
N LEU A 22 3.57 -6.20 -7.42
CA LEU A 22 3.47 -5.70 -6.04
C LEU A 22 2.61 -4.43 -5.95
N THR A 23 2.86 -3.46 -6.82
CA THR A 23 2.10 -2.21 -6.87
C THR A 23 0.66 -2.43 -7.32
N ALA A 24 0.40 -3.29 -8.30
CA ALA A 24 -0.95 -3.65 -8.74
C ALA A 24 -1.77 -4.32 -7.62
N PHE A 25 -1.13 -5.21 -6.85
CA PHE A 25 -1.75 -5.81 -5.67
C PHE A 25 -2.14 -4.75 -4.64
N CYS A 26 -1.23 -3.84 -4.28
CA CYS A 26 -1.49 -2.79 -3.30
C CYS A 26 -2.57 -1.81 -3.75
N ARG A 27 -2.57 -1.40 -5.03
CA ARG A 27 -3.64 -0.57 -5.63
C ARG A 27 -4.99 -1.25 -5.57
N THR A 28 -5.05 -2.53 -5.90
CA THR A 28 -6.28 -3.32 -5.84
C THR A 28 -6.78 -3.45 -4.40
N LEU A 29 -5.87 -3.72 -3.45
CA LEU A 29 -6.19 -3.76 -2.03
C LEU A 29 -6.78 -2.43 -1.56
N ARG A 30 -6.11 -1.30 -1.81
CA ARG A 30 -6.61 0.03 -1.44
C ARG A 30 -7.98 0.31 -2.05
N THR A 31 -8.14 0.04 -3.35
CA THR A 31 -9.42 0.23 -4.06
C THR A 31 -10.55 -0.55 -3.38
N GLU A 32 -10.32 -1.80 -3.01
CA GLU A 32 -11.33 -2.62 -2.35
C GLU A 32 -11.61 -2.14 -0.91
N LEU A 33 -10.61 -1.71 -0.16
CA LEU A 33 -10.79 -1.16 1.19
C LEU A 33 -11.60 0.15 1.18
N LEU A 34 -11.32 1.05 0.23
CA LEU A 34 -11.99 2.35 0.12
C LEU A 34 -13.46 2.26 -0.34
N ARG A 35 -13.90 1.11 -0.88
CA ARG A 35 -15.31 0.86 -1.20
C ARG A 35 -16.19 0.68 0.02
N HIS A 36 -15.60 0.46 1.19
CA HIS A 36 -16.30 0.20 2.42
C HIS A 36 -15.91 1.24 3.47
N ARG A 37 -16.92 1.78 4.16
CA ARG A 37 -16.72 2.66 5.29
C ARG A 37 -15.81 1.99 6.31
N ASP A 38 -14.72 2.67 6.68
CA ASP A 38 -13.69 2.15 7.60
C ASP A 38 -13.17 0.75 7.20
N GLY A 39 -13.10 0.48 5.89
CA GLY A 39 -12.75 -0.82 5.32
C GLY A 39 -11.42 -1.40 5.82
N ALA A 40 -10.38 -0.57 6.02
CA ALA A 40 -9.11 -1.02 6.59
C ALA A 40 -9.26 -1.54 8.03
N LYS A 41 -10.08 -0.87 8.86
CA LYS A 41 -10.36 -1.31 10.23
C LYS A 41 -11.12 -2.63 10.26
N VAL A 42 -12.12 -2.78 9.38
CA VAL A 42 -12.92 -4.02 9.28
C VAL A 42 -12.07 -5.18 8.75
N TYR A 43 -11.29 -4.94 7.70
CA TYR A 43 -10.46 -5.96 7.06
C TYR A 43 -9.29 -6.39 7.94
N GLY A 44 -8.61 -5.45 8.62
CA GLY A 44 -7.49 -5.74 9.52
C GLY A 44 -7.87 -6.60 10.73
N GLY A 45 -9.14 -6.61 11.13
CA GLY A 45 -9.66 -7.48 12.18
C GLY A 45 -10.03 -8.90 11.71
N ALA A 46 -10.05 -9.17 10.40
CA ALA A 46 -10.41 -10.47 9.87
C ALA A 46 -9.26 -11.48 10.06
N ARG A 47 -9.55 -12.61 10.70
CA ARG A 47 -8.59 -13.73 10.75
C ARG A 47 -8.55 -14.45 9.41
N PHE A 48 -7.37 -14.48 8.78
CA PHE A 48 -7.12 -15.29 7.59
C PHE A 48 -6.93 -16.77 7.98
N THR A 49 -8.03 -17.50 8.15
CA THR A 49 -8.00 -18.94 8.48
C THR A 49 -8.16 -19.86 7.27
N GLY A 50 -8.40 -19.30 6.08
CA GLY A 50 -8.60 -20.07 4.84
C GLY A 50 -7.40 -20.03 3.90
N THR A 51 -7.32 -20.99 2.97
CA THR A 51 -6.22 -21.15 1.99
C THR A 51 -6.46 -20.40 0.67
N GLY A 52 -7.50 -19.58 0.58
CA GLY A 52 -7.89 -18.88 -0.66
C GLY A 52 -6.84 -17.93 -1.23
N TYR A 53 -5.82 -17.56 -0.45
CA TYR A 53 -4.70 -16.71 -0.87
C TYR A 53 -3.49 -17.49 -1.37
N ALA A 54 -3.46 -18.82 -1.21
CA ALA A 54 -2.27 -19.62 -1.48
C ALA A 54 -1.79 -19.51 -2.94
N ALA A 55 -2.70 -19.56 -3.90
CA ALA A 55 -2.34 -19.45 -5.32
C ALA A 55 -1.76 -18.06 -5.68
N SER A 56 -2.30 -17.00 -5.09
CA SER A 56 -1.78 -15.63 -5.27
C SER A 56 -0.40 -15.47 -4.65
N LEU A 57 -0.21 -16.00 -3.44
CA LEU A 57 1.07 -15.99 -2.76
C LEU A 57 2.11 -16.79 -3.55
N GLU A 58 1.78 -17.99 -4.01
CA GLU A 58 2.67 -18.81 -4.85
C GLU A 58 3.11 -18.07 -6.12
N GLY A 59 2.17 -17.42 -6.82
CA GLY A 59 2.47 -16.63 -8.01
C GLY A 59 3.38 -15.43 -7.72
N HIS A 60 3.15 -14.73 -6.61
CA HIS A 60 4.01 -13.63 -6.18
C HIS A 60 5.42 -14.09 -5.81
N LEU A 61 5.53 -15.16 -5.02
CA LEU A 61 6.81 -15.73 -4.64
C LEU A 61 7.60 -16.19 -5.86
N ARG A 62 6.95 -16.83 -6.83
CA ARG A 62 7.59 -17.24 -8.08
C ARG A 62 8.22 -16.06 -8.82
N VAL A 63 7.44 -15.03 -9.13
CA VAL A 63 7.90 -13.83 -9.83
C VAL A 63 9.07 -13.16 -9.10
N MET A 64 8.98 -13.05 -7.77
CA MET A 64 10.07 -12.49 -6.95
C MET A 64 11.33 -13.37 -6.97
N THR A 65 11.19 -14.69 -6.88
CA THR A 65 12.36 -15.60 -6.92
C THR A 65 13.03 -15.63 -8.29
N GLU A 66 12.25 -15.54 -9.39
CA GLU A 66 12.77 -15.40 -10.74
C GLU A 66 13.50 -14.06 -10.95
N ALA A 67 13.09 -13.02 -10.22
CA ALA A 67 13.78 -11.73 -10.15
C ALA A 67 15.01 -11.71 -9.23
N GLY A 68 15.41 -12.84 -8.64
CA GLY A 68 16.63 -12.98 -7.84
C GLY A 68 16.45 -12.81 -6.34
N PHE A 69 15.23 -12.60 -5.83
CA PHE A 69 14.98 -12.59 -4.39
C PHE A 69 15.03 -14.01 -3.83
N THR A 70 15.58 -14.18 -2.63
CA THR A 70 15.44 -15.43 -1.88
C THR A 70 14.01 -15.60 -1.36
N LEU A 71 13.63 -16.85 -1.06
CA LEU A 71 12.34 -17.16 -0.44
C LEU A 71 12.14 -16.44 0.91
N ALA A 72 13.22 -16.08 1.62
CA ALA A 72 13.13 -15.30 2.85
C ALA A 72 12.87 -13.80 2.59
N GLN A 73 13.36 -13.26 1.47
CA GLN A 73 13.24 -11.84 1.13
C GLN A 73 11.90 -11.53 0.48
N ALA A 74 11.40 -12.39 -0.41
CA ALA A 74 10.17 -12.14 -1.15
C ALA A 74 8.94 -11.85 -0.26
N PRO A 75 8.63 -12.67 0.79
CA PRO A 75 7.55 -12.38 1.71
C PRO A 75 7.75 -11.08 2.52
N ARG A 76 9.00 -10.68 2.77
CA ARG A 76 9.29 -9.44 3.52
C ARG A 76 8.93 -8.22 2.69
N VAL A 77 9.31 -8.19 1.41
CA VAL A 77 8.95 -7.10 0.49
C VAL A 77 7.42 -7.01 0.34
N GLY A 78 6.77 -8.13 0.07
CA GLY A 78 5.31 -8.21 -0.03
C GLY A 78 4.60 -7.77 1.26
N GLY A 79 5.06 -8.25 2.41
CA GLY A 79 4.55 -7.90 3.72
C GLY A 79 4.73 -6.43 4.08
N THR A 80 5.87 -5.82 3.73
CA THR A 80 6.13 -4.39 3.93
C THR A 80 5.19 -3.54 3.10
N ALA A 81 5.00 -3.85 1.81
CA ALA A 81 4.07 -3.12 0.96
C ALA A 81 2.61 -3.27 1.41
N TYR A 82 2.22 -4.47 1.85
CA TYR A 82 0.91 -4.72 2.44
C TYR A 82 0.69 -3.89 3.73
N ALA A 83 1.65 -3.92 4.66
CA ALA A 83 1.58 -3.19 5.92
C ALA A 83 1.50 -1.67 5.69
N TYR A 84 2.31 -1.15 4.77
CA TYR A 84 2.23 0.24 4.33
C TYR A 84 0.84 0.57 3.78
N THR A 85 0.30 -0.24 2.87
CA THR A 85 -1.00 0.01 2.25
C THR A 85 -2.13 -0.02 3.28
N MET A 86 -2.12 -0.99 4.20
CA MET A 86 -3.10 -1.08 5.29
C MET A 86 -3.03 0.13 6.24
N GLY A 87 -1.81 0.56 6.61
CA GLY A 87 -1.60 1.73 7.46
C GLY A 87 -2.04 3.02 6.76
N PHE A 88 -1.61 3.22 5.51
CA PHE A 88 -1.98 4.37 4.70
C PHE A 88 -3.50 4.50 4.56
N VAL A 89 -4.20 3.42 4.19
CA VAL A 89 -5.66 3.45 4.04
C VAL A 89 -6.36 3.65 5.40
N SER A 90 -5.78 3.16 6.49
CA SER A 90 -6.33 3.40 7.83
C SER A 90 -6.29 4.88 8.20
N GLU A 91 -5.18 5.57 7.92
CA GLU A 91 -5.05 7.02 8.14
C GLU A 91 -5.94 7.81 7.17
N GLU A 92 -5.96 7.44 5.88
CA GLU A 92 -6.83 8.05 4.87
C GLU A 92 -8.31 7.95 5.28
N GLN A 93 -8.78 6.77 5.70
CA GLN A 93 -10.14 6.58 6.22
C GLN A 93 -10.36 7.19 7.61
N GLY A 94 -9.27 7.45 8.34
CA GLY A 94 -9.22 8.29 9.54
C GLY A 94 -9.75 9.70 9.27
N VAL A 95 -9.36 10.28 8.13
CA VAL A 95 -9.78 11.61 7.66
C VAL A 95 -11.05 11.55 6.82
N ARG A 96 -11.12 10.61 5.87
CA ARG A 96 -12.17 10.45 4.86
C ARG A 96 -12.74 9.02 4.91
N PRO A 97 -13.68 8.74 5.81
CA PRO A 97 -14.23 7.39 5.97
C PRO A 97 -14.95 6.87 4.72
N MET A 98 -15.43 7.78 3.87
CA MET A 98 -15.94 7.55 2.52
C MET A 98 -15.48 8.69 1.61
N ARG A 99 -15.50 8.50 0.28
CA ARG A 99 -15.01 9.47 -0.72
C ARG A 99 -15.60 10.88 -0.58
N ASP A 100 -16.90 10.94 -0.28
CA ASP A 100 -17.68 12.19 -0.18
C ASP A 100 -17.86 12.66 1.27
N GLU A 101 -17.22 11.97 2.24
CA GLU A 101 -17.26 12.30 3.66
C GLU A 101 -15.88 12.76 4.15
N ARG A 102 -15.84 13.76 5.02
CA ARG A 102 -14.62 14.19 5.72
C ARG A 102 -14.94 14.39 7.20
N ARG A 103 -14.12 13.84 8.09
CA ARG A 103 -14.25 14.08 9.53
C ARG A 103 -13.75 15.49 9.88
N GLU A 104 -14.31 16.06 10.94
CA GLU A 104 -13.89 17.35 11.49
C GLU A 104 -12.46 17.28 12.08
N GLY A 105 -11.80 18.43 12.21
CA GLY A 105 -10.48 18.56 12.85
C GLY A 105 -9.27 18.30 11.95
N TYR A 106 -9.50 18.03 10.67
CA TYR A 106 -8.47 17.83 9.65
C TYR A 106 -8.33 19.03 8.69
N ASP A 107 -8.94 20.16 9.01
CA ASP A 107 -8.83 21.39 8.23
C ASP A 107 -7.38 21.93 8.22
N ILE A 108 -6.91 22.41 7.06
CA ILE A 108 -5.50 22.78 6.85
C ILE A 108 -5.20 24.11 7.56
N GLU A 109 -6.13 25.05 7.52
CA GLU A 109 -6.03 26.33 8.19
C GLU A 109 -6.08 26.14 9.72
N GLU A 110 -6.97 25.28 10.22
CA GLU A 110 -6.98 24.90 11.63
C GLU A 110 -5.70 24.17 12.06
N TRP A 111 -5.14 23.30 11.21
CA TRP A 111 -3.83 22.67 11.42
C TRP A 111 -2.71 23.71 11.55
N ALA A 112 -2.61 24.63 10.58
CA ALA A 112 -1.58 25.66 10.58
C ALA A 112 -1.70 26.59 11.80
N ALA A 113 -2.92 26.97 12.19
CA ALA A 113 -3.16 27.78 13.38
C ALA A 113 -2.73 27.07 14.67
N ARG A 114 -3.05 25.77 14.83
CA ARG A 114 -2.63 24.97 15.99
C ARG A 114 -1.11 24.81 16.08
N LEU A 115 -0.42 24.80 14.95
CA LEU A 115 1.02 24.59 14.85
C LEU A 115 1.81 25.86 14.55
N ALA A 116 1.27 27.05 14.84
CA ALA A 116 1.89 28.33 14.50
C ALA A 116 3.32 28.50 15.06
N ALA A 117 3.66 27.84 16.17
CA ALA A 117 5.00 27.83 16.74
C ALA A 117 6.00 26.86 16.04
N HIS A 118 5.51 26.03 15.12
CA HIS A 118 6.26 24.97 14.43
C HIS A 118 6.14 25.13 12.90
N PRO A 119 6.87 26.07 12.29
CA PRO A 119 6.61 26.50 10.91
C PRO A 119 6.66 25.38 9.86
N LEU A 120 7.61 24.44 9.97
CA LEU A 120 7.66 23.29 9.04
C LEU A 120 6.44 22.36 9.20
N ALA A 121 6.02 22.11 10.44
CA ALA A 121 4.87 21.25 10.70
C ALA A 121 3.56 21.92 10.26
N ALA A 122 3.42 23.23 10.51
CA ALA A 122 2.29 24.01 10.00
C ALA A 122 2.20 23.98 8.47
N ALA A 123 3.35 24.11 7.78
CA ALA A 123 3.43 24.08 6.32
C ALA A 123 3.15 22.69 5.72
N ALA A 124 3.30 21.61 6.48
CA ALA A 124 3.07 20.25 5.99
C ALA A 124 1.59 19.86 5.86
N GLY A 125 0.65 20.69 6.32
CA GLY A 125 -0.79 20.37 6.30
C GLY A 125 -1.33 19.92 4.94
N PRO A 126 -1.08 20.64 3.84
CA PRO A 126 -1.46 20.20 2.50
C PRO A 126 -0.89 18.83 2.14
N GLU A 127 0.42 18.64 2.34
CA GLU A 127 1.12 17.38 2.04
C GLU A 127 0.57 16.17 2.81
N VAL A 128 -0.03 16.39 3.99
CA VAL A 128 -0.59 15.32 4.83
C VAL A 128 -2.06 15.04 4.48
N PHE A 129 -2.86 16.07 4.20
CA PHE A 129 -4.33 15.94 4.14
C PHE A 129 -4.94 15.96 2.73
N THR A 130 -4.14 16.14 1.67
CA THR A 130 -4.59 16.15 0.26
C THR A 130 -3.95 15.05 -0.58
N ASP A 131 -4.45 14.83 -1.80
CA ASP A 131 -3.77 14.01 -2.82
C ASP A 131 -3.34 12.58 -2.39
N TYR A 132 -4.18 11.90 -1.60
CA TYR A 132 -3.92 10.53 -1.13
C TYR A 132 -3.59 9.53 -2.25
N ASP A 133 -4.18 9.72 -3.44
CA ASP A 133 -3.88 8.92 -4.62
C ASP A 133 -2.42 9.07 -5.07
N GLN A 134 -1.84 10.27 -4.97
CA GLN A 134 -0.43 10.48 -5.27
C GLN A 134 0.47 9.97 -4.14
N GLN A 135 0.11 10.27 -2.89
CA GLN A 135 0.90 9.88 -1.72
C GLN A 135 1.08 8.35 -1.62
N VAL A 136 0.03 7.57 -1.90
CA VAL A 136 0.12 6.10 -1.87
C VAL A 136 1.10 5.57 -2.92
N GLU A 137 1.09 6.17 -4.11
CA GLU A 137 1.99 5.80 -5.20
C GLU A 137 3.44 6.18 -4.90
N GLU A 138 3.65 7.31 -4.22
CA GLU A 138 4.97 7.73 -3.73
C GLU A 138 5.53 6.77 -2.70
N GLY A 139 4.73 6.36 -1.70
CA GLY A 139 5.19 5.40 -0.70
C GLY A 139 5.45 4.00 -1.28
N LEU A 140 4.62 3.54 -2.22
CA LEU A 140 4.89 2.29 -2.94
C LEU A 140 6.19 2.36 -3.75
N ARG A 141 6.46 3.49 -4.42
CA ARG A 141 7.75 3.71 -5.11
C ARG A 141 8.93 3.69 -4.15
N MET A 142 8.81 4.30 -2.97
CA MET A 142 9.86 4.25 -1.95
C MET A 142 10.12 2.81 -1.47
N ILE A 143 9.07 2.00 -1.30
CA ILE A 143 9.22 0.58 -0.89
C ILE A 143 9.90 -0.24 -1.98
N VAL A 144 9.52 -0.05 -3.24
CA VAL A 144 10.16 -0.73 -4.38
C VAL A 144 11.63 -0.36 -4.47
N ALA A 145 11.95 0.94 -4.48
CA ALA A 145 13.33 1.41 -4.54
C ALA A 145 14.15 0.93 -3.32
N GLY A 146 13.55 0.90 -2.14
CA GLY A 146 14.18 0.37 -0.93
C GLY A 146 14.45 -1.14 -1.03
N ALA A 147 13.52 -1.93 -1.57
CA ALA A 147 13.73 -3.35 -1.80
C ALA A 147 14.86 -3.61 -2.81
N GLU A 148 14.91 -2.84 -3.90
CA GLU A 148 16.01 -2.89 -4.88
C GLU A 148 17.34 -2.52 -4.24
N ALA A 149 17.40 -1.46 -3.43
CA ALA A 149 18.63 -1.03 -2.78
C ALA A 149 19.13 -2.04 -1.71
N VAL A 150 18.21 -2.67 -0.98
CA VAL A 150 18.55 -3.56 0.14
C VAL A 150 18.86 -4.98 -0.33
N TYR A 151 18.15 -5.47 -1.36
CA TYR A 151 18.28 -6.86 -1.84
C TYR A 151 18.87 -6.99 -3.24
N GLY A 152 18.98 -5.90 -4.00
CA GLY A 152 19.44 -5.87 -5.39
C GLY A 152 20.87 -5.40 -5.62
N GLY A 153 21.74 -5.36 -4.59
CA GLY A 153 23.14 -4.90 -4.76
C GLY A 153 24.20 -5.84 -4.18
N PRO A 154 25.44 -5.79 -4.70
CA PRO A 154 25.87 -6.22 -6.03
C PRO A 154 26.15 -7.75 -6.06
N SER A 155 25.98 -8.39 -7.21
CA SER A 155 26.65 -9.67 -7.49
C SER A 155 28.15 -9.47 -7.68
#